data_AF-A0A9K3I4V8-F1
#
_entry.id   AF-A0A9K3I4V8-F1
#
_cell.length_a   1.000
_cell.length_b   1.000
_cell.length_c   1.000
_cell.angle_alpha   90.00
_cell.angle_beta   90.00
_cell.angle_gamma   90.00
#
_symmetry.space_group_name_H-M   'P 1'
#
loop_
_entity.id
_entity.type
_entity.pdbx_description
1 polymer ?
#
loop_
_entity_poly.entity_id
_entity_poly.type
_entity_poly.pdbx_seq_one_letter_code
_entity_poly.pdbx_strand_id
1 'polypeptide(L)'
;MASRLISSDDDLSKRMFFHTMDIMEVTDGAVLMLRSAHGARAFLYPVVNPEDLQGFEVLSIFHPQDEVINSVVIARKDPVAVDTDHNHHHQLGIGSILPSCCKYGDFQASNNPLNQMNIIEELAMEE
;
A
#
# COMPACT_ATOMS: atom_id res chain seq x y z
N MET A 1 10.81 -5.81 15.98
CA MET A 1 10.37 -6.85 15.03
C MET A 1 8.88 -7.06 15.30
N ALA A 2 8.04 -7.16 14.28
CA ALA A 2 6.58 -6.94 14.35
C ALA A 2 5.83 -7.84 15.35
N SER A 3 6.31 -9.05 15.59
CA SER A 3 5.79 -10.00 16.58
C SER A 3 5.67 -9.41 17.98
N ARG A 4 6.56 -8.49 18.37
CA ARG A 4 6.51 -7.83 19.68
C ARG A 4 5.32 -6.89 19.81
N LEU A 5 4.91 -6.23 18.73
CA LEU A 5 3.72 -5.35 18.71
C LEU A 5 2.45 -6.17 18.88
N ILE A 6 2.40 -7.33 18.22
CA ILE A 6 1.26 -8.25 18.23
C ILE A 6 1.16 -8.98 19.56
N SER A 7 2.29 -9.39 20.16
CA SER A 7 2.32 -10.15 21.42
C SER A 7 1.79 -9.37 22.63
N SER A 8 1.79 -8.04 22.56
CA SER A 8 1.29 -7.19 23.65
C SER A 8 -0.23 -7.07 23.66
N ASP A 9 -0.91 -7.50 22.59
CA ASP A 9 -2.37 -7.48 22.47
C ASP A 9 -2.91 -8.92 22.49
N ASP A 10 -3.71 -9.24 23.50
CA ASP A 10 -4.26 -10.58 23.76
C ASP A 10 -5.22 -11.10 22.67
N ASP A 11 -5.83 -10.22 21.89
CA ASP A 11 -6.72 -10.60 20.80
C ASP A 11 -5.94 -10.72 19.48
N LEU A 12 -5.07 -9.75 19.21
CA LEU A 12 -4.26 -9.75 17.99
C LEU A 12 -3.25 -10.91 17.98
N SER A 13 -2.62 -11.21 19.12
CA SER A 13 -1.67 -12.33 19.27
C SER A 13 -2.29 -13.70 19.01
N LYS A 14 -3.59 -13.86 19.23
CA LYS A 14 -4.32 -15.11 18.93
C LYS A 14 -4.70 -15.20 17.45
N ARG A 15 -4.91 -14.08 16.79
CA ARG A 15 -5.37 -14.00 15.41
C ARG A 15 -4.24 -13.86 14.39
N MET A 16 -3.06 -13.40 14.81
CA MET A 16 -1.93 -13.12 13.93
C MET A 16 -0.70 -13.96 14.30
N PHE A 17 -0.27 -14.79 13.37
CA PHE A 17 0.83 -15.74 13.55
C PHE A 17 1.81 -15.66 12.37
N PHE A 18 3.09 -15.64 12.69
CA PHE A 18 4.18 -15.74 11.72
C PHE A 18 4.57 -17.21 11.59
N HIS A 19 4.39 -17.80 10.41
CA HIS A 19 4.66 -19.23 10.21
C HIS A 19 6.15 -19.57 10.08
N THR A 20 6.95 -18.62 9.57
CA THR A 20 8.35 -18.88 9.22
C THR A 20 9.27 -17.91 9.95
N MET A 21 9.06 -16.61 9.75
CA MET A 21 9.85 -15.57 10.40
C MET A 21 9.00 -14.30 10.58
N ASP A 22 9.45 -13.43 11.48
CA ASP A 22 8.91 -12.10 11.63
C ASP A 22 9.04 -11.33 10.31
N ILE A 23 8.00 -10.60 9.91
CA ILE A 23 8.01 -9.87 8.64
C ILE A 23 9.14 -8.83 8.59
N MET A 24 9.55 -8.27 9.72
CA MET A 24 10.67 -7.32 9.77
C MET A 24 12.04 -8.00 9.62
N GLU A 25 12.12 -9.33 9.78
CA GLU A 25 13.35 -10.12 9.71
C GLU A 25 13.54 -10.81 8.35
N VAL A 26 12.62 -10.63 7.39
CA VAL A 26 12.79 -11.20 6.04
C VAL A 26 14.06 -10.68 5.37
N THR A 27 14.59 -11.43 4.41
CA THR A 27 15.81 -11.02 3.71
C THR A 27 15.59 -9.74 2.92
N ASP A 28 16.62 -8.90 2.84
CA ASP A 28 16.59 -7.71 1.98
C ASP A 28 16.30 -8.10 0.54
N GLY A 29 15.49 -7.28 -0.15
CA GLY A 29 14.99 -7.59 -1.49
C GLY A 29 13.86 -8.63 -1.54
N ALA A 30 13.42 -9.21 -0.42
CA ALA A 30 12.24 -10.07 -0.39
C ALA A 30 11.00 -9.31 -0.86
N VAL A 31 10.14 -9.97 -1.63
CA VAL A 31 8.88 -9.41 -2.12
C VAL A 31 7.73 -9.86 -1.24
N LEU A 32 6.94 -8.90 -0.78
CA LEU A 32 5.74 -9.06 0.02
C LEU A 32 4.51 -8.76 -0.82
N MET A 33 3.51 -9.64 -0.78
CA MET A 33 2.18 -9.40 -1.32
C MET A 33 1.17 -9.34 -0.18
N LEU A 34 0.43 -8.23 -0.12
CA LEU A 34 -0.57 -7.97 0.89
C LEU A 34 -1.95 -7.93 0.23
N ARG A 35 -2.91 -8.60 0.88
CA ARG A 35 -4.34 -8.44 0.57
C ARG A 35 -4.86 -7.29 1.42
N SER A 36 -5.36 -6.26 0.74
CA SER A 36 -5.87 -5.02 1.32
C SER A 36 -7.29 -4.75 0.81
N ALA A 37 -7.87 -3.60 1.14
CA ALA A 37 -9.13 -3.11 0.61
C ALA A 37 -9.06 -1.62 0.30
N HIS A 38 -10.03 -1.13 -0.50
CA HIS A 38 -10.15 0.27 -0.87
C HIS A 38 -11.62 0.70 -0.94
N GLY A 39 -11.90 1.97 -0.58
CA GLY A 39 -13.26 2.52 -0.54
C GLY A 39 -14.17 1.80 0.46
N ALA A 40 -15.46 1.62 0.11
CA ALA A 40 -16.44 0.95 0.97
C ALA A 40 -16.07 -0.51 1.31
N ARG A 41 -15.17 -1.14 0.55
CA ARG A 41 -14.72 -2.51 0.86
C ARG A 41 -13.84 -2.59 2.11
N ALA A 42 -13.35 -1.45 2.61
CA ALA A 42 -12.66 -1.35 3.90
C ALA A 42 -13.51 -1.87 5.08
N PHE A 43 -14.84 -1.94 4.93
CA PHE A 43 -15.71 -2.59 5.92
C PHE A 43 -15.52 -4.11 6.00
N LEU A 44 -14.98 -4.74 4.95
CA LEU A 44 -14.84 -6.20 4.84
C LEU A 44 -13.42 -6.69 5.12
N TYR A 45 -12.41 -5.87 4.83
CA TYR A 45 -11.00 -6.23 4.94
C TYR A 45 -10.15 -5.07 5.45
N PRO A 46 -9.05 -5.35 6.17
CA PRO A 46 -8.10 -4.33 6.58
C PRO A 46 -7.57 -3.54 5.38
N VAL A 47 -7.51 -2.21 5.54
CA VAL A 47 -6.85 -1.32 4.59
C VAL A 47 -5.38 -1.21 4.98
N VAL A 48 -4.51 -1.34 3.99
CA VAL A 48 -3.08 -1.09 4.10
C VAL A 48 -2.73 0.12 3.25
N ASN A 49 -2.21 1.15 3.88
CA ASN A 49 -1.67 2.32 3.20
C ASN A 49 -0.15 2.15 2.98
N PRO A 50 0.43 2.80 1.97
CA PRO A 50 1.87 2.74 1.72
C PRO A 50 2.73 3.20 2.91
N GLU A 51 2.22 4.18 3.66
CA GLU A 51 2.85 4.73 4.87
C GLU A 51 2.95 3.74 6.04
N ASP A 52 2.13 2.69 6.03
CA ASP A 52 2.16 1.62 7.04
C ASP A 52 3.32 0.64 6.81
N LEU A 53 3.94 0.67 5.62
CA LEU A 53 4.95 -0.30 5.17
C LEU A 53 6.39 0.18 5.37
N GLN A 54 6.68 0.76 6.53
CA GLN A 54 8.03 1.23 6.87
C GLN A 54 9.06 0.08 6.80
N GLY A 55 10.18 0.33 6.11
CA GLY A 55 11.20 -0.69 5.82
C GLY A 55 10.92 -1.52 4.56
N PHE A 56 9.86 -1.19 3.83
CA PHE A 56 9.56 -1.76 2.53
C PHE A 56 9.32 -0.66 1.49
N GLU A 57 9.88 -0.83 0.30
CA GLU A 57 9.55 -0.04 -0.88
C GLU A 57 8.28 -0.59 -1.53
N VAL A 58 7.22 0.21 -1.60
CA VAL A 58 6.00 -0.16 -2.31
C VAL A 58 6.24 -0.06 -3.81
N LEU A 59 6.11 -1.20 -4.51
CA LEU A 59 6.33 -1.29 -5.94
C LEU A 59 5.06 -1.01 -6.75
N SER A 60 3.93 -1.54 -6.30
CA SER A 60 2.65 -1.39 -7.01
C SER A 60 1.45 -1.65 -6.10
N ILE A 61 0.35 -0.98 -6.42
CA ILE A 61 -0.94 -1.14 -5.76
C ILE A 61 -2.01 -1.30 -6.82
N PHE A 62 -2.87 -2.29 -6.66
CA PHE A 62 -3.98 -2.54 -7.55
C PHE A 62 -5.30 -2.55 -6.78
N HIS A 63 -6.22 -1.69 -7.22
CA HIS A 63 -7.59 -1.58 -6.71
C HIS A 63 -8.58 -2.04 -7.80
N PRO A 64 -9.10 -3.28 -7.73
CA PRO A 64 -10.05 -3.76 -8.71
C PRO A 64 -11.35 -2.95 -8.69
N GLN A 65 -11.90 -2.67 -9.88
CA GLN A 65 -13.16 -1.95 -10.07
C GLN A 65 -14.35 -2.88 -10.36
N ASP A 66 -14.11 -4.19 -10.47
CA ASP A 66 -15.09 -5.23 -10.75
C ASP A 66 -15.53 -5.95 -9.46
N GLU A 67 -16.03 -7.19 -9.56
CA GLU A 67 -16.49 -7.99 -8.42
C GLU A 67 -15.36 -8.42 -7.46
N VAL A 68 -14.08 -8.27 -7.83
CA VAL A 68 -12.97 -8.61 -6.94
C VAL A 68 -12.92 -7.62 -5.78
N ILE A 69 -13.00 -8.13 -4.55
CA ILE A 69 -13.08 -7.30 -3.34
C ILE A 69 -11.70 -6.80 -2.91
N ASN A 70 -10.69 -7.65 -3.00
CA ASN A 70 -9.40 -7.39 -2.37
C ASN A 70 -8.51 -6.54 -3.28
N SER A 71 -7.95 -5.49 -2.70
CA SER A 71 -6.81 -4.80 -3.28
C SER A 71 -5.54 -5.63 -3.07
N VAL A 72 -4.57 -5.43 -3.96
CA VAL A 72 -3.25 -6.07 -3.87
C VAL A 72 -2.20 -4.99 -3.72
N VAL A 73 -1.37 -5.10 -2.68
CA VAL A 73 -0.18 -4.26 -2.52
C VAL A 73 1.04 -5.15 -2.65
N ILE A 74 1.96 -4.77 -3.53
CA ILE A 74 3.26 -5.42 -3.73
C ILE A 74 4.34 -4.49 -3.19
N ALA A 75 5.13 -4.99 -2.25
CA ALA A 75 6.23 -4.24 -1.64
C ALA A 75 7.51 -5.10 -1.60
N ARG A 76 8.66 -4.47 -1.56
CA ARG A 76 9.97 -5.11 -1.48
C ARG A 76 10.67 -4.65 -0.22
N LYS A 77 11.30 -5.55 0.53
CA LYS A 77 12.09 -5.14 1.70
C LYS A 77 13.29 -4.30 1.27
N ASP A 78 13.40 -3.10 1.83
CA ASP A 78 14.54 -2.24 1.58
C ASP A 78 15.80 -2.86 2.19
N PRO A 79 16.93 -2.84 1.47
CA PRO A 79 18.20 -3.20 2.07
C PRO A 79 18.47 -2.26 3.24
N VAL A 80 18.69 -2.84 4.42
CA VAL A 80 19.02 -2.04 5.60
C VAL A 80 20.33 -1.32 5.28
N ALA A 81 20.28 0.00 5.15
CA ALA A 81 21.50 0.80 5.19
C ALA A 81 22.12 0.55 6.56
N VAL A 82 23.17 -0.29 6.58
CA VAL A 82 23.97 -0.49 7.78
C VAL A 82 24.69 0.84 8.01
N ASP A 83 24.09 1.70 8.83
CA ASP A 83 24.78 2.86 9.40
C ASP A 83 25.85 2.34 10.35
N THR A 84 27.00 2.00 9.79
CA THR A 84 28.27 2.09 10.52
C THR A 84 28.59 3.58 10.65
N ASP A 85 28.16 4.23 11.73
CA ASP A 85 29.09 5.01 12.53
C ASP A 85 28.48 5.62 13.80
N HIS A 86 29.20 5.39 14.91
CA HIS A 86 29.10 6.21 16.10
C HIS A 86 29.81 7.55 15.86
N ASN A 87 29.09 8.68 15.79
CA ASN A 87 29.35 9.88 16.60
C ASN A 87 28.52 11.09 16.16
N HIS A 88 28.09 11.86 17.17
CA HIS A 88 27.51 13.19 17.04
C HIS A 88 28.39 14.18 16.27
N HIS A 89 27.86 14.86 15.25
CA HIS A 89 27.84 16.33 15.21
C HIS A 89 26.98 16.89 14.06
N HIS A 90 26.27 17.97 14.37
CA HIS A 90 25.48 18.86 13.53
C HIS A 90 26.25 19.35 12.28
N GLN A 91 25.66 19.34 11.07
CA GLN A 91 25.64 20.46 10.10
C GLN A 91 24.98 20.09 8.75
N LEU A 92 24.14 21.00 8.26
CA LEU A 92 23.34 20.99 7.02
C LEU A 92 24.14 20.66 5.74
N GLY A 93 23.57 19.82 4.87
CA GLY A 93 24.10 19.52 3.52
C GLY A 93 23.02 18.97 2.58
N ILE A 94 22.85 19.61 1.43
CA ILE A 94 21.77 19.45 0.45
C ILE A 94 22.05 18.28 -0.53
N GLY A 95 21.02 17.49 -0.88
CA GLY A 95 20.94 16.60 -2.06
C GLY A 95 21.08 15.10 -1.73
N SER A 96 20.07 14.23 -1.87
CA SER A 96 19.14 14.08 -2.99
C SER A 96 17.72 13.72 -2.52
N ILE A 97 16.77 14.59 -2.83
CA ILE A 97 15.36 14.23 -2.87
C ILE A 97 15.17 13.55 -4.22
N LEU A 98 15.05 12.22 -4.23
CA LEU A 98 14.33 11.54 -5.29
C LEU A 98 12.90 11.39 -4.78
N PRO A 99 11.94 12.23 -5.23
CA PRO A 99 10.55 11.86 -5.10
C PRO A 99 10.37 10.74 -6.12
N SER A 100 10.35 9.48 -5.68
CA SER A 100 9.76 8.42 -6.50
C SER A 100 8.27 8.75 -6.56
N CYS A 101 7.95 9.59 -7.54
CA CYS A 101 6.63 10.06 -7.80
C CYS A 101 5.74 8.85 -8.05
N CYS A 102 4.77 8.62 -7.17
CA CYS A 102 3.53 7.96 -7.51
C CYS A 102 2.86 8.85 -8.56
N LYS A 103 3.30 8.74 -9.82
CA LYS A 103 2.50 9.18 -10.95
C LYS A 103 1.35 8.19 -11.03
N TYR A 104 0.27 8.51 -10.33
CA TYR A 104 -1.05 8.04 -10.69
C TYR A 104 -1.36 8.65 -12.07
N GLY A 105 -0.81 8.01 -13.10
CA GLY A 105 -0.85 8.43 -14.49
C GLY A 105 -1.49 7.32 -15.28
N ASP A 106 -2.77 7.54 -15.59
CA ASP A 106 -3.40 7.26 -16.88
C ASP A 106 -2.78 6.12 -17.70
N PHE A 107 -3.39 4.92 -17.62
CA PHE A 107 -3.42 4.06 -18.78
C PHE A 107 -4.34 4.71 -19.83
N GLN A 108 -3.78 5.56 -20.70
CA GLN A 108 -4.49 5.98 -21.90
C GLN A 108 -4.33 4.95 -23.03
N ALA A 109 -5.49 4.50 -23.50
CA ALA A 109 -5.86 4.15 -24.87
C ALA A 109 -5.34 2.83 -25.50
N SER A 110 -6.22 1.82 -25.50
CA SER A 110 -6.58 1.17 -26.78
C SER A 110 -8.05 0.69 -26.76
N ASN A 111 -8.87 1.39 -27.54
CA ASN A 111 -10.12 1.03 -28.22
C ASN A 111 -11.14 0.09 -27.53
N ASN A 112 -12.26 0.66 -27.07
CA ASN A 112 -13.56 -0.01 -27.23
C ASN A 112 -14.72 1.02 -27.36
N PRO A 113 -15.63 0.90 -28.35
CA PRO A 113 -16.53 1.98 -28.76
C PRO A 113 -17.96 1.82 -28.22
N LEU A 114 -18.19 1.88 -26.91
CA LEU A 114 -19.55 1.84 -26.35
C LEU A 114 -19.68 2.70 -25.09
N ASN A 115 -19.40 3.99 -25.19
CA ASN A 115 -19.83 4.93 -24.17
C ASN A 115 -20.52 6.13 -24.82
N GLN A 116 -21.77 5.91 -25.22
CA GLN A 116 -22.69 6.96 -25.61
C GLN A 116 -23.95 6.80 -24.76
N MET A 117 -23.94 7.36 -23.55
CA MET A 117 -25.17 7.78 -22.87
C MET A 117 -24.82 8.92 -21.92
N ASN A 118 -24.94 10.14 -22.43
CA ASN A 118 -24.85 11.37 -21.65
C ASN A 118 -26.13 11.48 -20.82
N ILE A 119 -26.02 11.47 -19.49
CA ILE A 119 -27.16 11.71 -18.58
C ILE A 119 -27.40 13.22 -18.61
N ILE A 120 -28.47 13.65 -19.26
CA ILE A 120 -28.99 15.02 -19.13
C ILE A 120 -30.02 15.00 -18.00
N GLU A 121 -29.73 15.73 -16.93
CA GLU A 121 -30.71 16.16 -15.94
C GLU A 121 -31.76 17.07 -16.60
N GLU A 122 -33.05 16.78 -16.41
CA GLU A 122 -34.07 17.83 -16.47
C GLU A 122 -35.20 17.52 -15.48
N LEU A 123 -35.46 18.50 -14.63
CA LEU A 123 -36.51 18.58 -13.63
C LEU A 123 -37.89 18.81 -14.27
N ALA A 124 -38.92 18.32 -13.57
CA ALA A 124 -40.31 18.79 -13.53
C ALA A 124 -41.18 18.69 -14.80
N MET A 125 -42.34 18.04 -14.69
CA MET A 125 -43.62 18.74 -14.47
C MET A 125 -44.79 17.75 -14.39
N GLU A 126 -45.70 18.05 -13.48
CA GLU A 126 -46.99 17.42 -13.23
C GLU A 126 -47.96 17.61 -14.41
N GLU A 127 -48.77 16.59 -14.71
CA GLU A 127 -50.25 16.67 -14.75
C GLU A 127 -50.88 15.27 -14.60
#